data_AF-A0A8S3VF85-F1
#
_entry.id   AF-A0A8S3VF85-F1
#
_cell.length_a   1.000
_cell.length_b   1.000
_cell.length_c   1.000
_cell.angle_alpha   90.00
_cell.angle_beta   90.00
_cell.angle_gamma   90.00
#
_symmetry.space_group_name_H-M   'P 1'
#
loop_
_entity.id
_entity.type
_entity.pdbx_description
1 polymer ?
#
loop_
_entity_poly.entity_id
_entity_poly.type
_entity_poly.pdbx_seq_one_letter_code
_entity_poly.pdbx_strand_id
1 'polypeptide(L)'
;MCWYNSWYNRVKEVLEQCKVSVSKVDPAVFFWKNNKGSVEGVLTCHVDDFLWGGSKEFEEKVINSIRSTFCVGKEELEENGSFPYVGIELSKHENDLHLRQNTYQNSLKFIPIEKSRMGVKEERELLQSKIEQILWIARQSRPDVIFDASNLASSLKKANVQTLNEANKIIKNLKSETVTLKFKKLGNDNAIRLVVFSDSSLGNLSDGGTQGGHFIVLVGENGLFSPITWQSKRIRRVARSTLAAETLAMADAIDSGIFIASLYTELMYGKADPTQLPITCLTDCHSLWDAIKSTKQVSEKRLRLEISSIRELIQMHQIVSVKWIETKHQLADCLTKKGASCHNLLRALQDGVLGNRCLDE
;
A
#
# COMPACT_ATOMS: atom_id res chain seq x y z
N MET A 1 -13.55 -21.20 10.95
CA MET A 1 -14.11 -19.85 11.14
C MET A 1 -14.48 -19.54 12.59
N CYS A 2 -15.13 -20.43 13.36
CA CYS A 2 -15.43 -20.16 14.79
C CYS A 2 -14.21 -19.81 15.66
N TRP A 3 -13.10 -20.53 15.49
CA TRP A 3 -11.90 -20.34 16.31
C TRP A 3 -11.23 -18.96 16.15
N TYR A 4 -11.13 -18.46 14.91
CA TYR A 4 -10.51 -17.16 14.62
C TYR A 4 -11.29 -16.02 15.27
N ASN A 5 -12.62 -16.06 15.17
CA ASN A 5 -13.48 -15.07 15.81
C ASN A 5 -13.37 -15.13 17.35
N SER A 6 -13.30 -16.34 17.93
CA SER A 6 -13.11 -16.49 19.37
C SER A 6 -11.76 -15.98 19.86
N TRP A 7 -10.69 -16.23 19.10
CA TRP A 7 -9.35 -15.72 19.40
C TRP A 7 -9.31 -14.19 19.36
N TYR A 8 -9.74 -13.59 18.24
CA TYR A 8 -9.76 -12.14 18.10
C TYR A 8 -10.64 -11.46 19.17
N ASN A 9 -11.81 -12.02 19.46
CA ASN A 9 -12.67 -11.50 20.52
C ASN A 9 -11.98 -11.54 21.89
N ARG A 10 -11.23 -12.61 22.18
CA ARG A 10 -10.47 -12.72 23.43
C ARG A 10 -9.36 -11.66 23.52
N VAL A 11 -8.63 -11.43 22.43
CA VAL A 11 -7.62 -10.35 22.34
C VAL A 11 -8.27 -9.00 22.60
N LYS A 12 -9.39 -8.73 21.91
CA LYS A 12 -10.14 -7.49 22.07
C LYS A 12 -10.60 -7.28 23.52
N GLU A 13 -11.18 -8.29 24.16
CA GLU A 13 -11.61 -8.22 25.56
C GLU A 13 -10.47 -7.82 26.51
N VAL A 14 -9.29 -8.41 26.35
CA VAL A 14 -8.11 -8.10 27.18
C VAL A 14 -7.65 -6.66 26.96
N LEU A 15 -7.61 -6.21 25.70
CA LEU A 15 -7.22 -4.85 25.36
C LEU A 15 -8.23 -3.82 25.89
N GLU A 16 -9.52 -4.10 25.81
CA GLU A 16 -10.59 -3.24 26.35
C GLU A 16 -10.50 -3.10 27.88
N GLN A 17 -10.12 -4.16 28.61
CA GLN A 17 -9.84 -4.10 30.05
C GLN A 17 -8.68 -3.15 30.39
N CYS A 18 -7.70 -3.04 29.50
CA CYS A 18 -6.60 -2.08 29.58
C CYS A 18 -6.96 -0.67 29.07
N LYS A 19 -8.25 -0.39 28.78
CA LYS A 19 -8.76 0.86 28.20
C LYS A 19 -8.19 1.18 26.82
N VAL A 20 -7.75 0.18 26.08
CA VAL A 20 -7.35 0.33 24.68
C VAL A 20 -8.61 0.39 23.82
N SER A 21 -8.62 1.28 22.83
CA SER A 21 -9.71 1.42 21.88
C SER A 21 -9.41 0.64 20.60
N VAL A 22 -10.44 0.00 20.04
CA VAL A 22 -10.37 -0.59 18.70
C VAL A 22 -10.67 0.49 17.67
N SER A 23 -9.88 0.56 16.60
CA SER A 23 -10.16 1.45 15.47
C SER A 23 -11.48 1.05 14.80
N LYS A 24 -12.28 2.06 14.48
CA LYS A 24 -13.53 1.90 13.73
C LYS A 24 -13.27 1.76 12.23
N VAL A 25 -12.12 2.27 11.77
CA VAL A 25 -11.69 2.19 10.37
C VAL A 25 -11.05 0.83 10.05
N ASP A 26 -10.15 0.35 10.91
CA ASP A 26 -9.52 -0.97 10.78
C ASP A 26 -9.58 -1.74 12.11
N PRO A 27 -10.47 -2.74 12.26
CA PRO A 27 -10.59 -3.52 13.48
C PRO A 27 -9.32 -4.27 13.91
N ALA A 28 -8.34 -4.47 13.02
CA ALA A 28 -7.06 -5.07 13.39
C ALA A 28 -6.12 -4.08 14.11
N VAL A 29 -6.46 -2.79 14.15
CA VAL A 29 -5.68 -1.72 14.76
C VAL A 29 -6.31 -1.30 16.09
N PHE A 30 -5.46 -1.20 17.10
CA PHE A 30 -5.80 -0.82 18.46
C PHE A 30 -4.93 0.36 18.88
N PHE A 31 -5.50 1.31 19.62
CA PHE A 31 -4.74 2.45 20.11
C PHE A 31 -5.09 2.79 21.56
N TRP A 32 -4.09 3.22 22.30
CA TRP A 32 -4.19 3.58 23.71
C TRP A 32 -3.89 5.06 23.89
N LYS A 33 -4.72 5.72 24.69
CA LYS A 33 -4.63 7.16 24.94
C LYS A 33 -4.24 7.42 26.37
N ASN A 34 -3.42 8.44 26.56
CA ASN A 34 -3.12 8.96 27.88
C ASN A 34 -4.30 9.75 28.46
N ASN A 35 -4.16 10.22 29.70
CA ASN A 35 -5.19 11.01 30.39
C ASN A 35 -5.52 12.35 29.70
N LYS A 36 -4.65 12.84 28.81
CA LYS A 36 -4.87 14.06 28.01
C LYS A 36 -5.59 13.78 26.68
N GLY A 37 -5.87 12.52 26.37
CA GLY A 37 -6.53 12.09 25.14
C GLY A 37 -5.62 11.90 23.94
N SER A 38 -4.30 12.08 24.09
CA SER A 38 -3.31 11.85 23.04
C SER A 38 -2.98 10.37 22.93
N VAL A 39 -2.85 9.84 21.70
CA VAL A 39 -2.41 8.46 21.49
C VAL A 39 -0.96 8.31 21.89
N GLU A 40 -0.71 7.36 22.78
CA GLU A 40 0.63 7.02 23.28
C GLU A 40 1.03 5.57 22.96
N GLY A 41 0.14 4.77 22.41
CA GLY A 41 0.46 3.42 21.99
C GLY A 41 -0.46 2.95 20.88
N VAL A 42 0.12 2.21 19.94
CA VAL A 42 -0.59 1.54 18.86
C VAL A 42 -0.18 0.08 18.87
N LEU A 43 -1.16 -0.80 18.64
CA LEU A 43 -0.95 -2.23 18.49
C LEU A 43 -1.77 -2.71 17.30
N THR A 44 -1.18 -3.55 16.47
CA THR A 44 -1.84 -4.24 15.37
C THR A 44 -1.78 -5.74 15.60
N CYS A 45 -2.89 -6.42 15.30
CA CYS A 45 -3.00 -7.87 15.41
C CYS A 45 -3.13 -8.49 14.02
N HIS A 46 -2.22 -9.39 13.66
CA HIS A 46 -2.27 -10.19 12.45
C HIS A 46 -2.36 -11.67 12.82
N VAL A 47 -3.57 -12.22 12.80
CA VAL A 47 -3.83 -13.59 13.26
C VAL A 47 -3.38 -13.76 14.71
N ASP A 48 -2.24 -14.41 14.95
CA ASP A 48 -1.69 -14.68 16.28
C ASP A 48 -0.48 -13.78 16.60
N ASP A 49 -0.02 -12.96 15.64
CA ASP A 49 1.16 -12.11 15.75
C ASP A 49 0.77 -10.64 16.07
N PHE A 50 1.44 -10.07 17.06
CA PHE A 50 1.28 -8.67 17.45
C PHE A 50 2.46 -7.83 16.99
N LEU A 51 2.18 -6.63 16.49
CA LEU A 51 3.16 -5.57 16.32
C LEU A 51 2.67 -4.36 17.11
N TRP A 52 3.54 -3.73 17.89
CA TRP A 52 3.15 -2.61 18.72
C TRP A 52 4.27 -1.58 18.80
N GLY A 53 3.90 -0.36 19.16
CA GLY A 53 4.83 0.73 19.45
C GLY A 53 4.13 1.77 20.32
N GLY A 54 4.85 2.34 21.29
CA GLY A 54 4.27 3.31 22.19
C GLY A 54 5.20 3.77 23.31
N SER A 55 4.63 4.52 24.25
CA SER A 55 5.29 4.99 25.45
C SER A 55 5.59 3.85 26.41
N LYS A 56 6.49 4.11 27.36
CA LYS A 56 6.79 3.16 28.44
C LYS A 56 5.55 2.82 29.27
N GLU A 57 4.66 3.80 29.46
CA GLU A 57 3.40 3.59 30.19
C GLU A 57 2.45 2.64 29.44
N PHE A 58 2.38 2.78 28.11
CA PHE A 58 1.64 1.84 27.27
C PHE A 58 2.21 0.42 27.38
N GLU A 59 3.53 0.26 27.30
CA GLU A 59 4.16 -1.04 27.47
C GLU A 59 3.83 -1.66 28.84
N GLU A 60 4.02 -0.88 29.91
CA GLU A 60 3.84 -1.36 31.29
C GLU A 60 2.39 -1.76 31.60
N LYS A 61 1.40 -1.03 31.05
CA LYS A 61 -0.02 -1.23 31.36
C LYS A 61 -0.76 -2.14 30.38
N VAL A 62 -0.37 -2.12 29.11
CA VAL A 62 -1.08 -2.85 28.05
C VAL A 62 -0.29 -4.09 27.65
N ILE A 63 0.96 -3.93 27.23
CA ILE A 63 1.75 -5.04 26.69
C ILE A 63 2.03 -6.09 27.77
N ASN A 64 2.32 -5.69 29.01
CA ASN A 64 2.45 -6.64 30.13
C ASN A 64 1.16 -7.43 30.42
N SER A 65 -0.02 -6.85 30.19
CA SER A 65 -1.29 -7.57 30.31
C SER A 65 -1.43 -8.63 29.21
N ILE A 66 -0.95 -8.35 28.00
CA ILE A 66 -0.89 -9.33 26.91
C ILE A 66 0.10 -10.45 27.26
N ARG A 67 1.32 -10.09 27.69
CA ARG A 67 2.38 -11.03 28.10
C ARG A 67 1.92 -12.00 29.20
N SER A 68 1.10 -11.53 30.13
CA SER A 68 0.59 -12.35 31.24
C SER A 68 -0.63 -13.19 30.88
N THR A 69 -1.44 -12.74 29.91
CA THR A 69 -2.69 -13.42 29.52
C THR A 69 -2.48 -14.46 28.42
N PHE A 70 -1.59 -14.18 27.48
CA PHE A 70 -1.35 -15.02 26.31
C PHE A 70 0.04 -15.68 26.40
N CYS A 71 0.15 -16.91 25.92
CA CYS A 71 1.44 -17.59 25.81
C CYS A 71 2.23 -16.95 24.66
N VAL A 72 3.10 -15.99 24.97
CA VAL A 72 3.97 -15.34 23.99
C VAL A 72 5.17 -16.24 23.71
N GLY A 73 5.16 -16.91 22.56
CA GLY A 73 6.21 -17.88 22.21
C GLY A 73 7.56 -17.23 21.86
N LYS A 74 7.53 -16.07 21.19
CA LYS A 74 8.72 -15.28 20.85
C LYS A 74 8.36 -13.81 20.92
N GLU A 75 9.20 -13.04 21.59
CA GLU A 75 9.12 -11.58 21.61
C GLU A 75 10.43 -11.03 21.07
N GLU A 76 10.36 -10.13 20.10
CA GLU A 76 11.51 -9.44 19.55
C GLU A 76 11.32 -7.94 19.72
N LEU A 77 12.29 -7.32 20.39
CA LEU A 77 12.27 -5.89 20.69
C LEU A 77 13.27 -5.13 19.82
N GLU A 78 13.01 -3.84 19.67
CA GLU A 78 13.84 -2.89 18.92
C GLU A 78 15.31 -2.89 19.35
N GLU A 79 15.60 -3.18 20.63
CA GLU A 79 16.94 -3.18 21.22
C GLU A 79 17.92 -4.16 20.53
N ASN A 80 17.40 -5.12 19.76
CA ASN A 80 18.18 -6.06 18.96
C ASN A 80 18.57 -5.50 17.57
N GLY A 81 18.28 -4.22 17.30
CA GLY A 81 18.61 -3.49 16.06
C GLY A 81 17.66 -3.78 14.90
N SER A 82 17.35 -5.06 14.66
CA SER A 82 16.35 -5.48 13.67
C SER A 82 15.55 -6.66 14.18
N PHE A 83 14.24 -6.69 13.90
CA PHE A 83 13.37 -7.80 14.26
C PHE A 83 12.45 -8.18 13.08
N PRO A 84 12.14 -9.47 12.89
CA PRO A 84 11.16 -9.94 11.93
C PRO A 84 9.73 -9.81 12.47
N TYR A 85 8.79 -9.55 11.58
CA TYR A 85 7.34 -9.59 11.86
C TYR A 85 6.62 -10.14 10.63
N VAL A 86 5.91 -11.27 10.74
CA VAL A 86 5.17 -11.88 9.60
C VAL A 86 6.02 -12.02 8.31
N GLY A 87 7.33 -12.23 8.45
CA GLY A 87 8.25 -12.34 7.31
C GLY A 87 8.68 -11.03 6.64
N ILE A 88 8.38 -9.86 7.22
CA ILE A 88 9.11 -8.59 7.00
C ILE A 88 10.19 -8.41 8.06
N GLU A 89 11.21 -7.60 7.77
CA GLU A 89 12.31 -7.22 8.68
C GLU A 89 12.20 -5.73 8.96
N LEU A 90 11.98 -5.36 10.22
CA LEU A 90 11.91 -3.99 10.68
C LEU A 90 13.20 -3.64 11.43
N SER A 91 13.76 -2.47 11.15
CA SER A 91 14.91 -1.94 11.90
C SER A 91 14.76 -0.44 12.10
N LYS A 92 15.16 0.06 13.27
CA LYS A 92 15.18 1.50 13.54
C LYS A 92 16.58 2.07 13.30
N HIS A 93 16.62 3.25 12.72
CA HIS A 93 17.84 3.97 12.41
C HIS A 93 17.66 5.42 12.85
N GLU A 94 18.26 5.85 13.96
CA GLU A 94 18.16 7.20 14.54
C GLU A 94 16.74 7.82 14.53
N ASN A 95 16.29 8.37 13.40
CA ASN A 95 14.99 9.01 13.20
C ASN A 95 14.06 8.29 12.20
N ASP A 96 14.49 7.19 11.59
CA ASP A 96 13.77 6.48 10.54
C ASP A 96 13.49 5.02 10.96
N LEU A 97 12.40 4.45 10.42
CA LEU A 97 12.18 3.01 10.43
C LEU A 97 12.43 2.48 9.02
N HIS A 98 13.15 1.37 8.92
CA HIS A 98 13.41 0.67 7.67
C HIS A 98 12.64 -0.65 7.66
N LEU A 99 11.97 -0.92 6.54
CA LEU A 99 11.32 -2.20 6.27
C LEU A 99 11.98 -2.87 5.07
N ARG A 100 12.36 -4.13 5.27
CA ARG A 100 13.00 -5.00 4.27
C ARG A 100 12.37 -6.38 4.27
N GLN A 101 12.73 -7.19 3.28
CA GLN A 101 12.26 -8.56 3.20
C GLN A 101 13.32 -9.52 2.64
N ASN A 102 14.59 -9.22 2.90
CA ASN A 102 15.72 -9.85 2.21
C ASN A 102 15.79 -11.35 2.50
N THR A 103 15.56 -11.79 3.74
CA THR A 103 15.60 -13.21 4.10
C THR A 103 14.55 -14.01 3.34
N TYR A 104 13.30 -13.53 3.32
CA TYR A 104 12.21 -14.18 2.59
C TYR A 104 12.46 -14.16 1.08
N GLN A 105 12.88 -13.02 0.54
CA GLN A 105 13.24 -12.84 -0.87
C GLN A 105 14.32 -13.84 -1.32
N ASN A 106 15.37 -14.01 -0.52
CA ASN A 106 16.47 -14.92 -0.81
C ASN A 106 16.07 -16.39 -0.68
N SER A 107 15.07 -16.71 0.16
CA SER A 107 14.53 -18.07 0.33
C SER A 107 13.73 -18.57 -0.88
N LEU A 108 13.28 -17.67 -1.77
CA LEU A 108 12.48 -18.04 -2.94
C LEU A 108 13.20 -19.06 -3.82
N LYS A 109 12.57 -20.19 -4.11
CA LYS A 109 13.07 -21.18 -5.07
C LYS A 109 12.52 -20.93 -6.47
N PHE A 110 13.35 -21.09 -7.49
CA PHE A 110 12.91 -21.13 -8.88
C PHE A 110 12.03 -22.35 -9.15
N ILE A 111 11.13 -22.22 -10.12
CA ILE A 111 10.38 -23.33 -10.69
C ILE A 111 11.32 -24.11 -11.61
N PRO A 112 11.52 -25.42 -11.42
CA PRO A 112 12.29 -26.23 -12.35
C PRO A 112 11.53 -26.34 -13.68
N ILE A 113 12.20 -26.04 -14.80
CA ILE A 113 11.63 -26.12 -16.15
C ILE A 113 12.55 -26.98 -17.01
N GLU A 114 12.04 -28.11 -17.51
CA GLU A 114 12.77 -28.95 -18.45
C GLU A 114 12.73 -28.36 -19.88
N LYS A 115 13.88 -28.37 -20.57
CA LYS A 115 14.07 -27.72 -21.88
C LYS A 115 13.17 -28.26 -23.00
N SER A 116 12.62 -29.46 -22.86
CA SER A 116 11.82 -30.16 -23.89
C SER A 116 10.30 -30.14 -23.63
N ARG A 117 9.82 -29.42 -22.60
CA ARG A 117 8.45 -29.54 -22.12
C ARG A 117 7.47 -28.61 -22.86
N MET A 118 6.26 -29.10 -23.14
CA MET A 118 5.19 -28.33 -23.83
C MET A 118 3.97 -27.98 -22.95
N GLY A 119 3.95 -28.35 -21.66
CA GLY A 119 2.78 -28.18 -20.77
C GLY A 119 3.13 -27.81 -19.32
N VAL A 120 2.11 -27.47 -18.52
CA VAL A 120 2.24 -26.91 -17.15
C VAL A 120 1.31 -27.58 -16.13
N LYS A 121 0.74 -28.74 -16.47
CA LYS A 121 -0.36 -29.31 -15.68
C LYS A 121 0.09 -29.73 -14.27
N GLU A 122 1.30 -30.24 -14.15
CA GLU A 122 1.91 -30.66 -12.88
C GLU A 122 2.44 -29.47 -12.07
N GLU A 123 2.94 -28.45 -12.76
CA GLU A 123 3.54 -27.27 -12.13
C GLU A 123 2.55 -26.17 -11.82
N ARG A 124 1.26 -26.35 -12.13
CA ARG A 124 0.25 -25.30 -11.90
C ARG A 124 0.09 -24.94 -10.42
N GLU A 125 0.08 -25.94 -9.55
CA GLU A 125 0.03 -25.74 -8.09
C GLU A 125 1.31 -25.08 -7.58
N LEU A 126 2.46 -25.50 -8.11
CA LEU A 126 3.74 -24.89 -7.80
C LEU A 126 3.80 -23.42 -8.26
N LEU A 127 3.33 -23.14 -9.48
CA LEU A 127 3.23 -21.78 -10.03
C LEU A 127 2.29 -20.93 -9.17
N GLN A 128 1.14 -21.45 -8.76
CA GLN A 128 0.22 -20.74 -7.87
C GLN A 128 0.90 -20.39 -6.55
N SER A 129 1.56 -21.35 -5.89
CA SER A 129 2.30 -21.10 -4.66
C SER A 129 3.40 -20.05 -4.86
N LYS A 130 4.08 -20.05 -6.01
CA LYS A 130 5.10 -19.05 -6.33
C LYS A 130 4.52 -17.66 -6.58
N ILE A 131 3.38 -17.58 -7.25
CA ILE A 131 2.64 -16.33 -7.43
C ILE A 131 2.26 -15.74 -6.07
N GLU A 132 1.79 -16.55 -5.13
CA GLU A 132 1.45 -16.12 -3.76
C GLU A 132 2.67 -15.57 -3.02
N GLN A 133 3.82 -16.25 -3.10
CA GLN A 133 5.10 -15.79 -2.52
C GLN A 133 5.58 -14.47 -3.15
N ILE A 134 5.48 -14.34 -4.48
CA ILE A 134 5.84 -13.10 -5.21
C ILE A 134 4.91 -11.96 -4.82
N LEU A 135 3.60 -12.21 -4.76
CA LEU A 135 2.61 -11.21 -4.36
C LEU A 135 2.81 -10.75 -2.92
N TRP A 136 3.21 -11.66 -2.02
CA TRP A 136 3.55 -11.30 -0.64
C TRP A 136 4.66 -10.25 -0.62
N ILE A 137 5.77 -10.49 -1.32
CA ILE A 137 6.88 -9.54 -1.40
C ILE A 137 6.47 -8.24 -2.08
N ALA A 138 5.78 -8.34 -3.21
CA ALA A 138 5.35 -7.19 -3.98
C ALA A 138 4.42 -6.26 -3.19
N ARG A 139 3.60 -6.79 -2.28
CA ARG A 139 2.68 -6.01 -1.44
C ARG A 139 3.32 -5.41 -0.20
N GLN A 140 4.36 -6.05 0.34
CA GLN A 140 4.95 -5.63 1.62
C GLN A 140 6.19 -4.74 1.46
N SER A 141 7.01 -4.98 0.43
CA SER A 141 8.32 -4.33 0.32
C SER A 141 8.75 -3.94 -1.10
N ARG A 142 8.11 -4.50 -2.14
CA ARG A 142 8.52 -4.34 -3.55
C ARG A 142 7.42 -3.79 -4.46
N PRO A 143 7.05 -2.50 -4.31
CA PRO A 143 6.05 -1.88 -5.19
C PRO A 143 6.45 -1.93 -6.67
N ASP A 144 7.74 -1.93 -6.99
CA ASP A 144 8.27 -2.03 -8.35
C ASP A 144 7.90 -3.34 -9.08
N VAL A 145 7.49 -4.38 -8.35
CA VAL A 145 7.14 -5.71 -8.91
C VAL A 145 5.62 -5.98 -8.90
N ILE A 146 4.82 -5.10 -8.30
CA ILE A 146 3.38 -5.38 -8.07
C ILE A 146 2.59 -5.56 -9.36
N PHE A 147 2.94 -4.85 -10.43
CA PHE A 147 2.33 -5.03 -11.75
C PHE A 147 2.62 -6.44 -12.30
N ASP A 148 3.90 -6.82 -12.36
CA ASP A 148 4.32 -8.10 -12.90
C ASP A 148 3.70 -9.27 -12.12
N ALA A 149 3.63 -9.15 -10.79
CA ALA A 149 2.98 -10.13 -9.92
C ALA A 149 1.47 -10.23 -10.19
N SER A 150 0.78 -9.09 -10.32
CA SER A 150 -0.66 -9.01 -10.61
C SER A 150 -0.99 -9.60 -12.00
N ASN A 151 -0.20 -9.24 -13.01
CA ASN A 151 -0.34 -9.75 -14.36
C ASN A 151 -0.08 -11.27 -14.44
N LEU A 152 0.96 -11.75 -13.74
CA LEU A 152 1.26 -13.19 -13.64
C LEU A 152 0.11 -13.96 -12.98
N ALA A 153 -0.45 -13.44 -11.89
CA ALA A 153 -1.61 -14.02 -11.21
C ALA A 153 -2.83 -14.13 -12.13
N SER A 154 -3.08 -13.11 -12.95
CA SER A 154 -4.19 -13.12 -13.92
C SER A 154 -4.03 -14.20 -15.01
N SER A 155 -2.78 -14.57 -15.32
CA SER A 155 -2.43 -15.54 -16.36
C SER A 155 -2.51 -17.00 -15.89
N LEU A 156 -2.69 -17.26 -14.59
CA LEU A 156 -2.67 -18.61 -14.00
C LEU A 156 -3.66 -19.59 -14.65
N LYS A 157 -4.84 -19.11 -15.09
CA LYS A 157 -5.85 -19.96 -15.75
C LYS A 157 -5.41 -20.45 -17.14
N LYS A 158 -4.56 -19.69 -17.82
CA LYS A 158 -4.03 -19.98 -19.16
C LYS A 158 -2.51 -20.23 -19.12
N ALA A 159 -2.01 -20.72 -17.98
CA ALA A 159 -0.59 -20.89 -17.74
C ALA A 159 0.06 -21.80 -18.81
N ASN A 160 1.17 -21.34 -19.36
CA ASN A 160 2.02 -22.07 -20.30
C ASN A 160 3.49 -21.99 -19.83
N VAL A 161 4.42 -22.60 -20.57
CA VAL A 161 5.85 -22.57 -20.22
C VAL A 161 6.39 -21.14 -20.13
N GLN A 162 5.87 -20.22 -20.94
CA GLN A 162 6.22 -18.80 -20.85
C GLN A 162 5.81 -18.18 -19.51
N THR A 163 4.65 -18.55 -18.96
CA THR A 163 4.20 -18.12 -17.62
C THR A 163 5.17 -18.59 -16.53
N LEU A 164 5.71 -19.81 -16.63
CA LEU A 164 6.73 -20.31 -15.70
C LEU A 164 8.04 -19.52 -15.81
N ASN A 165 8.48 -19.23 -17.05
CA ASN A 165 9.66 -18.42 -17.30
C ASN A 165 9.51 -16.99 -16.75
N GLU A 166 8.32 -16.40 -16.87
CA GLU A 166 8.01 -15.08 -16.30
C GLU A 166 8.08 -15.10 -14.77
N ALA A 167 7.53 -16.11 -14.12
CA ALA A 167 7.67 -16.28 -12.67
C ALA A 167 9.15 -16.36 -12.25
N ASN A 168 9.95 -17.18 -12.94
CA ASN A 168 11.38 -17.30 -12.66
C ASN A 168 12.15 -16.00 -12.94
N LYS A 169 11.76 -15.23 -13.96
CA LYS A 169 12.33 -13.91 -14.23
C LYS A 169 12.06 -12.94 -13.08
N ILE A 170 10.83 -12.91 -12.57
CA ILE A 170 10.47 -12.08 -11.41
C ILE A 170 11.28 -12.49 -10.18
N ILE A 171 11.36 -13.80 -9.89
CA ILE A 171 12.17 -14.31 -8.76
C ILE A 171 13.64 -13.92 -8.91
N LYS A 172 14.20 -13.99 -10.12
CA LYS A 172 15.57 -13.57 -10.40
C LYS A 172 15.78 -12.08 -10.11
N ASN A 173 14.87 -11.24 -10.60
CA ASN A 173 14.91 -9.79 -10.39
C ASN A 173 14.78 -9.43 -8.90
N LEU A 174 13.86 -10.08 -8.20
CA LEU A 174 13.71 -9.95 -6.76
C LEU A 174 15.05 -10.25 -6.09
N LYS A 175 15.67 -11.41 -6.36
CA LYS A 175 16.96 -11.79 -5.74
C LYS A 175 18.14 -10.90 -6.10
N SER A 176 18.15 -10.26 -7.26
CA SER A 176 19.30 -9.44 -7.70
C SER A 176 19.34 -8.04 -7.09
N GLU A 177 18.21 -7.54 -6.59
CA GLU A 177 18.09 -6.17 -6.10
C GLU A 177 17.37 -6.15 -4.75
N THR A 178 17.93 -5.42 -3.78
CA THR A 178 17.31 -5.22 -2.47
C THR A 178 16.72 -3.83 -2.40
N VAL A 179 15.48 -3.73 -1.94
CA VAL A 179 14.78 -2.46 -1.74
C VAL A 179 14.51 -2.30 -0.25
N THR A 180 14.70 -1.08 0.24
CA THR A 180 14.38 -0.71 1.63
C THR A 180 13.33 0.37 1.60
N LEU A 181 12.19 0.11 2.24
CA LEU A 181 11.21 1.16 2.48
C LEU A 181 11.64 1.94 3.72
N LYS A 182 11.71 3.26 3.59
CA LYS A 182 12.07 4.16 4.69
C LYS A 182 10.83 4.90 5.15
N PHE A 183 10.51 4.77 6.42
CA PHE A 183 9.50 5.56 7.11
C PHE A 183 10.22 6.67 7.85
N LYS A 184 10.17 7.86 7.28
CA LYS A 184 10.86 9.06 7.76
C LYS A 184 10.09 9.72 8.88
N LYS A 185 10.80 10.36 9.81
CA LYS A 185 10.20 11.37 10.69
C LYS A 185 9.80 12.59 9.86
N LEU A 186 8.49 12.84 9.75
CA LEU A 186 7.91 13.81 8.80
C LEU A 186 7.94 15.28 9.26
N GLY A 187 8.53 15.57 10.43
CA GLY A 187 8.59 16.93 10.97
C GLY A 187 7.30 17.34 11.67
N ASN A 188 6.85 18.57 11.46
CA ASN A 188 5.66 19.14 12.08
C ASN A 188 4.36 18.48 11.59
N ASP A 189 3.49 18.09 12.52
CA ASP A 189 2.19 17.47 12.23
C ASP A 189 1.32 18.31 11.28
N ASN A 190 1.39 19.65 11.37
CA ASN A 190 0.61 20.54 10.50
C ASN A 190 1.10 20.56 9.04
N ALA A 191 2.32 20.06 8.77
CA ALA A 191 2.85 19.93 7.42
C ALA A 191 2.52 18.56 6.79
N ILE A 192 1.96 17.62 7.58
CA ILE A 192 1.68 16.27 7.12
C ILE A 192 0.48 16.28 6.18
N ARG A 193 0.65 15.63 5.02
CA ARG A 193 -0.36 15.47 3.99
C ARG A 193 -0.22 14.13 3.29
N LEU A 194 -1.31 13.68 2.70
CA LEU A 194 -1.34 12.48 1.87
C LEU A 194 -1.17 12.88 0.40
N VAL A 195 -0.25 12.21 -0.30
CA VAL A 195 -0.09 12.36 -1.75
C VAL A 195 -0.43 11.04 -2.42
N VAL A 196 -1.32 11.10 -3.41
CA VAL A 196 -1.88 9.95 -4.12
C VAL A 196 -1.47 10.03 -5.59
N PHE A 197 -0.52 9.19 -6.00
CA PHE A 197 -0.18 9.02 -7.41
C PHE A 197 -1.13 8.00 -8.03
N SER A 198 -1.78 8.34 -9.15
CA SER A 198 -2.64 7.42 -9.89
C SER A 198 -2.28 7.44 -11.37
N ASP A 199 -2.23 6.24 -11.95
CA ASP A 199 -2.01 6.02 -13.38
C ASP A 199 -2.90 4.85 -13.86
N SER A 200 -3.12 4.79 -15.17
CA SER A 200 -3.75 3.65 -15.80
C SER A 200 -3.07 3.28 -17.13
N SER A 201 -3.38 2.07 -17.60
CA SER A 201 -2.94 1.59 -18.88
C SER A 201 -4.08 0.94 -19.64
N LEU A 202 -4.63 1.67 -20.61
CA LEU A 202 -5.77 1.23 -21.40
C LEU A 202 -5.40 0.02 -22.28
N GLY A 203 -6.14 -1.08 -22.13
CA GLY A 203 -6.05 -2.23 -23.03
C GLY A 203 -4.71 -2.97 -23.01
N ASN A 204 -3.90 -2.79 -21.98
CA ASN A 204 -2.53 -3.31 -21.92
C ASN A 204 -2.44 -4.78 -21.51
N LEU A 205 -3.53 -5.36 -20.99
CA LEU A 205 -3.59 -6.77 -20.64
C LEU A 205 -3.82 -7.63 -21.88
N SER A 206 -3.42 -8.90 -21.82
CA SER A 206 -3.46 -9.82 -22.97
C SER A 206 -4.85 -10.05 -23.57
N ASP A 207 -5.91 -9.76 -22.83
CA ASP A 207 -7.30 -9.84 -23.25
C ASP A 207 -7.95 -8.47 -23.55
N GLY A 208 -7.15 -7.41 -23.69
CA GLY A 208 -7.61 -6.04 -23.88
C GLY A 208 -8.16 -5.39 -22.61
N GLY A 209 -7.95 -5.99 -21.44
CA GLY A 209 -8.25 -5.39 -20.15
C GLY A 209 -7.37 -4.19 -19.84
N THR A 210 -7.84 -3.34 -18.93
CA THR A 210 -7.13 -2.13 -18.47
C THR A 210 -6.59 -2.36 -17.07
N GLN A 211 -5.32 -2.01 -16.85
CA GLN A 211 -4.72 -2.00 -15.52
C GLN A 211 -4.76 -0.59 -14.93
N GLY A 212 -5.19 -0.46 -13.68
CA GLY A 212 -5.07 0.75 -12.88
C GLY A 212 -4.06 0.52 -11.75
N GLY A 213 -3.39 1.58 -11.33
CA GLY A 213 -2.44 1.53 -10.23
C GLY A 213 -2.41 2.83 -9.44
N HIS A 214 -2.04 2.71 -8.18
CA HIS A 214 -1.79 3.87 -7.34
C HIS A 214 -0.63 3.62 -6.37
N PHE A 215 0.02 4.71 -5.99
CA PHE A 215 1.07 4.76 -4.98
C PHE A 215 0.76 5.91 -4.03
N ILE A 216 0.59 5.60 -2.75
CA ILE A 216 0.14 6.55 -1.73
C ILE A 216 1.22 6.71 -0.67
N VAL A 217 1.53 7.96 -0.36
CA VAL A 217 2.62 8.34 0.54
C VAL A 217 2.14 9.41 1.52
N LEU A 218 2.63 9.35 2.76
CA LEU A 218 2.57 10.48 3.67
C LEU A 218 3.78 11.37 3.42
N VAL A 219 3.56 12.68 3.33
CA VAL A 219 4.60 13.68 3.09
C VAL A 219 4.55 14.70 4.22
N GLY A 220 5.72 15.11 4.70
CA GLY A 220 5.86 16.18 5.68
C GLY A 220 6.78 17.30 5.21
N GLU A 221 7.53 17.88 6.15
CA GLU A 221 8.43 19.00 5.90
C GLU A 221 9.52 18.67 4.88
N ASN A 222 9.89 19.67 4.07
CA ASN A 222 10.94 19.56 3.06
C ASN A 222 10.75 18.42 2.04
N GLY A 223 9.52 17.92 1.91
CA GLY A 223 9.19 16.81 1.02
C GLY A 223 9.63 15.44 1.52
N LEU A 224 10.07 15.31 2.78
CA LEU A 224 10.28 14.00 3.41
C LEU A 224 9.01 13.17 3.29
N PHE A 225 9.12 11.91 2.88
CA PHE A 225 7.95 11.05 2.74
C PHE A 225 8.17 9.64 3.26
N SER A 226 7.05 8.99 3.57
CA SER A 226 6.95 7.59 3.96
C SER A 226 5.94 6.87 3.06
N PRO A 227 6.30 5.75 2.41
CA PRO A 227 5.37 4.97 1.61
C PRO A 227 4.33 4.28 2.49
N ILE A 228 3.04 4.38 2.13
CA ILE A 228 1.96 3.81 2.94
C ILE A 228 1.32 2.62 2.27
N THR A 229 0.88 2.78 1.01
CA THR A 229 0.23 1.70 0.29
C THR A 229 0.34 1.87 -1.21
N TRP A 230 0.23 0.77 -1.92
CA TRP A 230 0.25 0.73 -3.37
C TRP A 230 -0.55 -0.43 -3.90
N GLN A 231 -1.01 -0.29 -5.13
CA GLN A 231 -1.83 -1.30 -5.78
C GLN A 231 -1.58 -1.32 -7.29
N SER A 232 -1.69 -2.52 -7.86
CA SER A 232 -1.85 -2.73 -9.28
C SER A 232 -2.97 -3.73 -9.50
N LYS A 233 -4.05 -3.28 -10.13
CA LYS A 233 -5.28 -4.07 -10.26
C LYS A 233 -5.93 -3.80 -11.61
N ARG A 234 -6.52 -4.85 -12.16
CA ARG A 234 -7.39 -4.74 -13.33
C ARG A 234 -8.62 -3.89 -12.98
N ILE A 235 -8.86 -2.82 -13.75
CA ILE A 235 -10.08 -2.02 -13.63
C ILE A 235 -11.27 -2.92 -13.98
N ARG A 236 -12.22 -3.04 -13.06
CA ARG A 236 -13.36 -3.97 -13.20
C ARG A 236 -14.26 -3.61 -14.37
N ARG A 237 -14.42 -2.30 -14.62
CA ARG A 237 -15.23 -1.77 -15.71
C ARG A 237 -14.38 -1.63 -16.97
N VAL A 238 -14.95 -2.01 -18.11
CA VAL A 238 -14.32 -1.79 -19.42
C VAL A 238 -14.24 -0.29 -19.68
N ALA A 239 -13.00 0.24 -19.72
CA ALA A 239 -12.71 1.59 -20.16
C ALA A 239 -12.70 1.66 -21.69
N ARG A 240 -13.34 2.69 -22.25
CA ARG A 240 -13.45 2.88 -23.72
C ARG A 240 -12.53 3.98 -24.25
N SER A 241 -11.79 4.64 -23.37
CA SER A 241 -10.85 5.72 -23.68
C SER A 241 -9.83 5.85 -22.56
N THR A 242 -8.70 6.51 -22.83
CA THR A 242 -7.70 6.82 -21.82
C THR A 242 -8.31 7.64 -20.69
N LEU A 243 -9.11 8.67 -21.01
CA LEU A 243 -9.81 9.46 -20.00
C LEU A 243 -10.67 8.59 -19.08
N ALA A 244 -11.39 7.61 -19.63
CA ALA A 244 -12.20 6.69 -18.83
C ALA A 244 -11.34 5.80 -17.92
N ALA A 245 -10.23 5.26 -18.42
CA ALA A 245 -9.32 4.44 -17.65
C ALA A 245 -8.69 5.23 -16.49
N GLU A 246 -8.18 6.43 -16.78
CA GLU A 246 -7.54 7.33 -15.80
C GLU A 246 -8.53 7.79 -14.73
N THR A 247 -9.76 8.15 -15.11
CA THR A 247 -10.78 8.57 -14.14
C THR A 247 -11.14 7.43 -13.18
N LEU A 248 -11.29 6.20 -13.70
CA LEU A 248 -11.62 5.04 -12.88
C LEU A 248 -10.46 4.64 -11.96
N ALA A 249 -9.22 4.71 -12.44
CA ALA A 249 -8.03 4.49 -11.62
C ALA A 249 -7.90 5.55 -10.51
N MET A 250 -8.17 6.82 -10.84
CA MET A 250 -8.15 7.93 -9.89
C MET A 250 -9.22 7.76 -8.81
N ALA A 251 -10.44 7.33 -9.16
CA ALA A 251 -11.49 7.06 -8.19
C ALA A 251 -11.08 5.96 -7.19
N ASP A 252 -10.56 4.82 -7.67
CA ASP A 252 -10.04 3.73 -6.83
C ASP A 252 -8.88 4.23 -5.91
N ALA A 253 -8.05 5.14 -6.42
CA ALA A 253 -6.93 5.74 -5.67
C ALA A 253 -7.40 6.71 -4.58
N ILE A 254 -8.41 7.54 -4.87
CA ILE A 254 -9.03 8.46 -3.92
C ILE A 254 -9.71 7.68 -2.79
N ASP A 255 -10.45 6.61 -3.09
CA ASP A 255 -11.06 5.75 -2.06
C ASP A 255 -10.01 5.21 -1.08
N SER A 256 -8.87 4.77 -1.63
CA SER A 256 -7.74 4.28 -0.84
C SER A 256 -7.11 5.40 -0.01
N GLY A 257 -6.98 6.60 -0.58
CA GLY A 257 -6.50 7.78 0.12
C GLY A 257 -7.40 8.21 1.29
N ILE A 258 -8.72 8.25 1.06
CA ILE A 258 -9.73 8.60 2.07
C ILE A 258 -9.72 7.57 3.21
N PHE A 259 -9.58 6.28 2.91
CA PHE A 259 -9.44 5.24 3.93
C PHE A 259 -8.22 5.48 4.82
N ILE A 260 -7.05 5.73 4.21
CA ILE A 260 -5.81 6.01 4.94
C ILE A 260 -5.93 7.30 5.77
N ALA A 261 -6.51 8.36 5.21
CA ALA A 261 -6.74 9.60 5.95
C ALA A 261 -7.69 9.43 7.13
N SER A 262 -8.75 8.63 6.96
CA SER A 262 -9.68 8.30 8.04
C SER A 262 -8.99 7.52 9.17
N LEU A 263 -8.16 6.54 8.83
CA LEU A 263 -7.39 5.78 9.82
C LEU A 263 -6.37 6.68 10.53
N TYR A 264 -5.63 7.50 9.78
CA TYR A 264 -4.66 8.44 10.32
C TYR A 264 -5.31 9.42 11.31
N THR A 265 -6.43 10.04 10.92
CA THR A 265 -7.14 11.03 11.76
C THR A 265 -7.81 10.39 12.97
N GLU A 266 -8.26 9.13 12.87
CA GLU A 266 -8.71 8.37 14.03
C GLU A 266 -7.57 8.14 15.03
N LEU A 267 -6.40 7.75 14.54
CA LEU A 267 -5.22 7.52 15.39
C LEU A 267 -4.71 8.83 15.99
N MET A 268 -4.61 9.91 15.23
CA MET A 268 -4.04 11.17 15.72
C MET A 268 -5.02 11.99 16.56
N TYR A 269 -6.29 12.03 16.18
CA TYR A 269 -7.29 12.96 16.72
C TYR A 269 -8.50 12.25 17.36
N GLY A 270 -8.57 10.92 17.28
CA GLY A 270 -9.66 10.14 17.87
C GLY A 270 -10.96 10.13 17.08
N LYS A 271 -10.99 10.71 15.89
CA LYS A 271 -12.15 10.75 15.00
C LYS A 271 -11.69 10.45 13.59
N ALA A 272 -12.38 9.50 12.94
CA ALA A 272 -12.18 9.20 11.53
C ALA A 272 -12.82 10.31 10.69
N ASP A 273 -12.07 11.39 10.46
CA ASP A 273 -12.49 12.54 9.66
C ASP A 273 -11.41 12.84 8.62
N PRO A 274 -11.54 12.31 7.38
CA PRO A 274 -10.51 12.44 6.36
C PRO A 274 -10.23 13.90 5.96
N THR A 275 -11.14 14.84 6.25
CA THR A 275 -10.94 16.27 5.93
C THR A 275 -9.82 16.92 6.77
N GLN A 276 -9.40 16.28 7.86
CA GLN A 276 -8.33 16.77 8.73
C GLN A 276 -6.92 16.42 8.24
N LEU A 277 -6.79 15.53 7.25
CA LEU A 277 -5.52 15.23 6.61
C LEU A 277 -5.59 15.68 5.13
N PRO A 278 -4.85 16.71 4.73
CA PRO A 278 -4.88 17.18 3.34
C PRO A 278 -4.48 16.07 2.36
N ILE A 279 -5.36 15.76 1.40
CA ILE A 279 -5.09 14.78 0.33
C ILE A 279 -4.90 15.49 -1.00
N THR A 280 -3.74 15.30 -1.64
CA THR A 280 -3.47 15.78 -3.00
C THR A 280 -3.30 14.61 -3.94
N CYS A 281 -4.09 14.58 -5.01
CA CYS A 281 -4.02 13.52 -6.01
C CYS A 281 -3.25 14.00 -7.25
N LEU A 282 -2.38 13.15 -7.78
CA LEU A 282 -1.50 13.45 -8.91
C LEU A 282 -1.81 12.51 -10.08
N THR A 283 -1.94 13.10 -11.27
CA THR A 283 -2.12 12.39 -12.55
C THR A 283 -1.24 13.02 -13.62
N ASP A 284 -0.76 12.24 -14.56
CA ASP A 284 -0.12 12.74 -15.78
C ASP A 284 -1.08 12.82 -16.98
N CYS A 285 -2.36 12.46 -16.77
CA CYS A 285 -3.42 12.62 -17.76
C CYS A 285 -4.00 14.05 -17.76
N HIS A 286 -3.52 14.89 -18.68
CA HIS A 286 -4.03 16.26 -18.84
C HIS A 286 -5.54 16.29 -19.11
N SER A 287 -6.07 15.34 -19.88
CA SER A 287 -7.51 15.27 -20.15
C SER A 287 -8.36 15.01 -18.90
N LEU A 288 -7.86 14.22 -17.94
CA LEU A 288 -8.55 14.01 -16.65
C LEU A 288 -8.54 15.29 -15.83
N TRP A 289 -7.36 15.91 -15.70
CA TRP A 289 -7.20 17.17 -14.99
C TRP A 289 -8.10 18.28 -15.55
N ASP A 290 -8.12 18.45 -16.87
CA ASP A 290 -9.03 19.36 -17.58
C ASP A 290 -10.49 18.99 -17.33
N ALA A 291 -10.85 17.70 -17.43
CA ALA A 291 -12.21 17.25 -17.24
C ALA A 291 -12.71 17.50 -15.82
N ILE A 292 -11.86 17.48 -14.80
CA ILE A 292 -12.25 17.82 -13.43
C ILE A 292 -12.52 19.32 -13.28
N LYS A 293 -11.70 20.17 -13.91
CA LYS A 293 -11.80 21.64 -13.79
C LYS A 293 -12.83 22.28 -14.72
N SER A 294 -13.08 21.67 -15.88
CA SER A 294 -13.89 22.28 -16.94
C SER A 294 -15.38 22.25 -16.65
N THR A 295 -16.12 23.27 -17.06
CA THR A 295 -17.59 23.22 -17.08
C THR A 295 -18.14 22.39 -18.26
N LYS A 296 -17.29 22.02 -19.22
CA LYS A 296 -17.70 21.20 -20.38
C LYS A 296 -18.00 19.78 -19.94
N GLN A 297 -19.17 19.28 -20.36
CA GLN A 297 -19.56 17.90 -20.06
C GLN A 297 -18.82 16.93 -20.99
N VAL A 298 -18.21 15.90 -20.39
CA VAL A 298 -17.64 14.76 -21.12
C VAL A 298 -18.74 14.03 -21.90
N SER A 299 -18.49 13.59 -23.13
CA SER A 299 -19.53 12.95 -23.95
C SER A 299 -20.08 11.65 -23.33
N GLU A 300 -19.21 10.84 -22.71
CA GLU A 300 -19.60 9.59 -22.06
C GLU A 300 -20.40 9.83 -20.77
N LYS A 301 -21.72 9.59 -20.81
CA LYS A 301 -22.64 9.87 -19.70
C LYS A 301 -22.27 9.23 -18.37
N ARG A 302 -21.83 7.97 -18.37
CA ARG A 302 -21.43 7.26 -17.13
C ARG A 302 -20.14 7.83 -16.54
N LEU A 303 -19.21 8.26 -17.40
CA LEU A 303 -17.96 8.87 -16.96
C LEU A 303 -18.18 10.23 -16.30
N ARG A 304 -19.24 10.95 -16.70
CA ARG A 304 -19.67 12.18 -16.00
C ARG A 304 -19.97 11.94 -14.53
N LEU A 305 -20.53 10.78 -14.16
CA LEU A 305 -20.85 10.48 -12.76
C LEU A 305 -19.57 10.34 -11.93
N GLU A 306 -18.56 9.65 -12.46
CA GLU A 306 -17.25 9.51 -11.80
C GLU A 306 -16.57 10.87 -11.62
N ILE A 307 -16.54 11.68 -12.68
CA ILE A 307 -15.96 13.03 -12.62
C ILE A 307 -16.74 13.93 -11.64
N SER A 308 -18.06 13.85 -11.63
CA SER A 308 -18.89 14.58 -10.67
C SER A 308 -18.62 14.14 -9.23
N SER A 309 -18.46 12.84 -8.99
CA SER A 309 -18.07 12.30 -7.67
C SER A 309 -16.73 12.88 -7.21
N ILE A 310 -15.71 12.87 -8.08
CA ILE A 310 -14.40 13.47 -7.77
C ILE A 310 -14.54 14.97 -7.44
N ARG A 311 -15.35 15.71 -8.20
CA ARG A 311 -15.61 17.14 -7.93
C ARG A 311 -16.33 17.36 -6.61
N GLU A 312 -17.29 16.51 -6.27
CA GLU A 312 -18.01 16.57 -5.00
C GLU A 312 -17.04 16.35 -3.83
N LEU A 313 -16.11 15.40 -3.94
CA LEU A 313 -15.08 15.18 -2.92
C LEU A 313 -14.15 16.38 -2.74
N ILE A 314 -13.84 17.11 -3.82
CA ILE A 314 -13.11 18.39 -3.75
C ILE A 314 -13.96 19.46 -3.06
N GLN A 315 -15.23 19.60 -3.43
CA GLN A 315 -16.15 20.59 -2.84
C GLN A 315 -16.42 20.33 -1.35
N MET A 316 -16.49 19.07 -0.95
CA MET A 316 -16.62 18.64 0.44
C MET A 316 -15.30 18.70 1.22
N HIS A 317 -14.20 19.14 0.59
CA HIS A 317 -12.86 19.22 1.20
C HIS A 317 -12.34 17.86 1.71
N GLN A 318 -12.85 16.74 1.18
CA GLN A 318 -12.30 15.41 1.47
C GLN A 318 -10.99 15.17 0.72
N ILE A 319 -10.83 15.80 -0.44
CA ILE A 319 -9.54 15.94 -1.12
C ILE A 319 -9.30 17.42 -1.42
N VAL A 320 -8.04 17.85 -1.39
CA VAL A 320 -7.66 19.24 -1.65
C VAL A 320 -7.74 19.54 -3.14
N SER A 321 -7.13 18.69 -3.96
CA SER A 321 -7.07 18.89 -5.41
C SER A 321 -6.62 17.66 -6.16
N VAL A 322 -6.92 17.65 -7.46
CA VAL A 322 -6.25 16.80 -8.46
C VAL A 322 -5.32 17.68 -9.29
N LYS A 323 -4.02 17.37 -9.28
CA LYS A 323 -2.97 18.12 -9.99
C LYS A 323 -2.41 17.30 -11.14
N TRP A 324 -2.07 18.01 -12.21
CA TRP A 324 -1.34 17.43 -13.32
C TRP A 324 0.17 17.47 -13.05
N ILE A 325 0.87 16.38 -13.34
CA ILE A 325 2.32 16.28 -13.28
C ILE A 325 2.88 15.72 -14.59
N GLU A 326 4.15 15.99 -14.88
CA GLU A 326 4.83 15.33 -16.00
C GLU A 326 5.00 13.83 -15.72
N THR A 327 4.86 12.97 -16.74
CA THR A 327 5.02 11.50 -16.62
C THR A 327 6.32 11.07 -15.95
N LYS A 328 7.42 11.82 -16.11
CA LYS A 328 8.70 11.50 -15.44
C LYS A 328 8.62 11.58 -13.90
N HIS A 329 7.64 12.28 -13.35
CA HIS A 329 7.38 12.41 -11.92
C HIS A 329 6.26 11.46 -11.44
N GLN A 330 5.62 10.73 -12.35
CA GLN A 330 4.54 9.79 -12.05
C GLN A 330 5.12 8.50 -11.46
N LEU A 331 5.04 8.35 -10.13
CA LEU A 331 5.55 7.17 -9.43
C LEU A 331 4.67 5.92 -9.62
N ALA A 332 3.42 6.09 -10.07
CA ALA A 332 2.50 4.98 -10.31
C ALA A 332 2.64 4.32 -11.70
N ASP A 333 3.42 4.87 -12.64
CA ASP A 333 3.49 4.38 -14.03
C ASP A 333 4.00 2.93 -14.12
N CYS A 334 5.02 2.59 -13.33
CA CYS A 334 5.53 1.21 -13.27
C CYS A 334 4.56 0.22 -12.64
N LEU A 335 3.47 0.69 -12.01
CA LEU A 335 2.44 -0.15 -11.42
C LEU A 335 1.36 -0.54 -12.45
N THR A 336 1.37 0.01 -13.66
CA THR A 336 0.29 -0.21 -14.63
C THR A 336 0.74 -0.91 -15.90
N LYS A 337 2.04 -0.89 -16.23
CA LYS A 337 2.57 -1.31 -17.53
C LYS A 337 3.79 -2.24 -17.39
N LYS A 338 3.84 -3.28 -18.21
CA LYS A 338 5.00 -4.17 -18.32
C LYS A 338 6.18 -3.41 -18.91
N GLY A 339 7.35 -3.46 -18.26
CA GLY A 339 8.58 -2.85 -18.78
C GLY A 339 8.63 -1.32 -18.64
N ALA A 340 7.66 -0.70 -17.97
CA ALA A 340 7.80 0.67 -17.51
C ALA A 340 8.98 0.79 -16.52
N SER A 341 9.66 1.92 -16.54
CA SER A 341 10.87 2.11 -15.73
C SER A 341 10.49 2.33 -14.26
N CYS A 342 10.94 1.43 -13.38
CA CYS A 342 10.77 1.59 -11.93
C CYS A 342 11.83 2.51 -11.31
N HIS A 343 12.77 3.07 -12.10
CA HIS A 343 13.93 3.81 -11.58
C HIS A 343 13.53 4.98 -10.68
N ASN A 344 12.54 5.78 -11.09
CA ASN A 344 12.11 6.96 -10.33
C ASN A 344 11.42 6.56 -9.02
N LEU A 345 10.61 5.50 -9.04
CA LEU A 345 9.98 4.95 -7.83
C LEU A 345 11.04 4.43 -6.85
N LEU A 346 11.97 3.59 -7.32
CA LEU A 346 13.03 3.02 -6.49
C LEU A 346 13.95 4.09 -5.91
N ARG A 347 14.31 5.10 -6.71
CA ARG A 347 15.07 6.25 -6.25
C ARG A 347 14.32 7.05 -5.20
N ALA A 348 13.03 7.33 -5.41
CA ALA A 348 12.21 8.03 -4.41
C ALA A 348 12.16 7.25 -3.09
N LEU A 349 11.96 5.93 -3.14
CA LEU A 349 11.99 5.06 -1.94
C LEU A 349 13.34 5.07 -1.23
N GLN A 350 14.44 5.10 -1.99
CA GLN A 350 15.78 5.15 -1.45
C GLN A 350 16.09 6.51 -0.79
N ASP A 351 15.72 7.60 -1.44
CA ASP A 351 16.00 8.97 -0.97
C ASP A 351 15.07 9.33 0.21
N GLY A 352 13.81 8.89 0.17
CA GLY A 352 12.77 9.23 1.14
C GLY A 352 12.32 10.70 1.06
N VAL A 353 12.51 11.33 -0.10
CA VAL A 353 12.14 12.73 -0.37
C VAL A 353 11.43 12.81 -1.73
N LEU A 354 10.30 13.50 -1.79
CA LEU A 354 9.64 13.89 -3.03
C LEU A 354 10.14 15.25 -3.48
N GLY A 355 10.39 15.40 -4.78
CA GLY A 355 10.80 16.68 -5.34
C GLY A 355 9.68 17.74 -5.26
N ASN A 356 10.06 19.02 -5.12
CA ASN A 356 9.14 20.15 -4.94
C ASN A 356 8.00 20.20 -5.97
N ARG A 357 8.25 19.80 -7.23
CA ARG A 357 7.22 19.80 -8.29
C ARG A 357 6.00 18.92 -7.99
N CYS A 358 6.12 17.93 -7.09
CA CYS A 358 5.00 17.11 -6.65
C CYS A 358 4.23 17.73 -5.46
N LEU A 359 4.77 18.79 -4.87
CA LEU A 359 4.36 19.36 -3.58
C LEU A 359 3.97 20.85 -3.65
N ASP A 360 4.35 21.54 -4.72
CA ASP A 360 4.02 22.94 -4.94
C ASP A 360 2.48 23.13 -4.99
N GLU A 361 1.98 24.12 -4.25
CA GLU A 361 0.55 24.42 -4.02
C GLU A 361 -0.24 24.82 -5.27
#